data_AF-A0A420WJ61-F1
#
_entry.id   AF-A0A420WJ61-F1
#
_cell.length_a   1.000
_cell.length_b   1.000
_cell.length_c   1.000
_cell.angle_alpha   90.00
_cell.angle_beta   90.00
_cell.angle_gamma   90.00
#
_symmetry.space_group_name_H-M   'P 1'
#
loop_
_entity.id
_entity.type
_entity.pdbx_description
1 polymer ?
#
loop_
_entity_poly.entity_id
_entity_poly.type
_entity_poly.pdbx_seq_one_letter_code
_entity_poly.pdbx_strand_id
1 'polypeptide(L)'
;MAAETHHSDVAEHAASGGLPQFDFSTWGNQIFWLIIVFGILYFVLSKFILPKLADGIVERKDRISDDLDSASRMQAEAEEAEKAYHQKLNDARAKAHNVAEATRQSINDELSSEIAAADLQAAKEAEAAETRIAGLREKALANVETIASETAIEIVKALTNKTTTAAQLRAAMK
;
A
#
# COMPACT_ATOMS: atom_id res chain seq x y z
N MET A 1 40.70 37.39 106.77
CA MET A 1 39.77 37.12 107.88
C MET A 1 38.37 37.24 107.29
N ALA A 2 37.77 36.09 106.98
CA ALA A 2 36.57 35.54 107.65
C ALA A 2 35.29 36.06 106.94
N ALA A 3 34.58 35.25 106.16
CA ALA A 3 33.73 34.11 106.51
C ALA A 3 32.37 34.53 107.07
N GLU A 4 31.32 34.23 106.29
CA GLU A 4 29.98 33.69 106.67
C GLU A 4 29.12 33.70 105.38
N THR A 5 28.88 32.61 104.65
CA THR A 5 27.98 31.45 104.85
C THR A 5 26.55 31.78 105.29
N HIS A 6 25.59 31.28 104.50
CA HIS A 6 24.29 30.65 104.84
C HIS A 6 23.24 30.98 103.74
N HIS A 7 22.40 30.07 103.22
CA HIS A 7 22.18 28.64 103.45
C HIS A 7 21.31 28.08 102.31
N SER A 8 21.32 26.76 102.21
CA SER A 8 20.52 25.81 101.43
C SER A 8 19.01 26.07 101.31
N ASP A 9 18.47 25.63 100.18
CA ASP A 9 17.29 24.75 100.16
C ASP A 9 17.46 23.74 99.01
N VAL A 10 18.18 22.66 99.30
CA VAL A 10 18.13 21.43 98.52
C VAL A 10 17.04 20.60 99.17
N ALA A 11 15.90 20.51 98.50
CA ALA A 11 14.77 19.71 98.95
C ALA A 11 15.21 18.26 99.16
N GLU A 12 15.08 17.83 100.41
CA GLU A 12 15.40 16.53 100.95
C GLU A 12 14.28 15.53 100.61
N HIS A 13 14.60 14.48 99.85
CA HIS A 13 13.82 13.23 99.86
C HIS A 13 14.76 12.04 100.08
N ALA A 14 14.53 11.43 101.25
CA ALA A 14 15.31 10.39 101.88
C ALA A 14 15.23 9.04 101.15
N ALA A 15 16.29 8.25 101.33
CA ALA A 15 16.59 7.03 100.62
C ALA A 15 15.66 5.83 100.95
N SER A 16 15.15 5.17 99.91
CA SER A 16 14.96 3.71 99.87
C SER A 16 14.93 3.17 98.43
N GLY A 17 16.01 2.49 98.03
CA GLY A 17 15.97 1.35 97.10
C GLY A 17 15.56 1.59 95.64
N GLY A 18 16.54 1.79 94.76
CA GLY A 18 16.40 1.60 93.32
C GLY A 18 16.90 2.79 92.50
N LEU A 19 17.40 2.53 91.28
CA LEU A 19 17.71 3.63 90.38
C LEU A 19 16.41 4.42 90.10
N PRO A 20 16.43 5.77 90.08
CA PRO A 20 15.22 6.60 90.02
C PRO A 20 14.30 6.32 88.82
N GLN A 21 14.81 5.72 87.74
CA GLN A 21 14.02 5.25 86.60
C GLN A 21 13.14 4.01 86.87
N PHE A 22 13.32 3.32 87.99
CA PHE A 22 12.53 2.15 88.39
C PHE A 22 11.52 2.46 89.50
N ASP A 23 11.23 3.74 89.73
CA ASP A 23 10.17 4.15 90.65
C ASP A 23 8.79 4.03 89.97
N PHE A 24 8.10 2.91 90.28
CA PHE A 24 6.78 2.57 89.75
C PHE A 24 5.67 3.54 90.16
N SER A 25 5.89 4.43 91.14
CA SER A 25 4.88 5.40 91.56
C SER A 25 4.52 6.42 90.47
N THR A 26 5.46 6.72 89.56
CA THR A 26 5.28 7.69 88.47
C THR A 26 4.77 7.08 87.16
N TRP A 27 4.77 5.75 87.06
CA TRP A 27 4.45 5.02 85.82
C TRP A 27 3.01 5.22 85.36
N GLY A 28 2.05 5.36 86.29
CA GLY A 28 0.65 5.60 85.94
C GLY A 28 0.45 6.89 85.13
N ASN A 29 1.10 7.98 85.54
CA ASN A 29 1.03 9.26 84.84
C ASN A 29 1.77 9.19 83.48
N GLN A 30 2.94 8.54 83.42
CA GLN A 30 3.67 8.36 82.16
C GLN A 30 2.88 7.53 81.15
N ILE A 31 2.28 6.42 81.58
CA ILE A 31 1.44 5.56 80.72
C ILE A 31 0.19 6.32 80.26
N PHE A 32 -0.44 7.11 81.13
CA PHE A 32 -1.60 7.93 80.76
C PHE A 32 -1.28 8.91 79.64
N TRP A 33 -0.21 9.71 79.78
CA TRP A 33 0.22 10.64 78.74
C TRP A 33 0.72 9.93 77.48
N LEU A 34 1.39 8.79 77.63
CA LEU A 34 1.81 7.96 76.50
C LEU A 34 0.59 7.52 75.68
N ILE A 35 -0.48 7.05 76.32
CA ILE A 35 -1.71 6.65 75.63
C ILE A 35 -2.37 7.84 74.94
N ILE A 36 -2.41 9.01 75.58
CA ILE A 36 -2.98 10.23 74.97
C ILE A 36 -2.19 10.64 73.73
N VAL A 37 -0.88 10.80 73.85
CA VAL A 37 -0.02 11.25 72.74
C VAL A 37 0.00 10.21 71.63
N PHE A 38 0.10 8.93 71.98
CA PHE A 38 0.04 7.84 71.01
C PHE A 38 -1.33 7.77 70.32
N GLY A 39 -2.42 7.97 71.04
CA GLY A 39 -3.77 8.01 70.48
C GLY A 39 -3.96 9.16 69.51
N ILE A 40 -3.48 10.36 69.85
CA ILE A 40 -3.49 11.52 68.96
C ILE A 40 -2.63 11.25 67.72
N LEU A 41 -1.41 10.75 67.90
CA LEU A 41 -0.50 10.40 66.80
C LEU A 41 -1.13 9.36 65.87
N TYR A 42 -1.70 8.29 66.43
CA TYR A 42 -2.40 7.24 65.70
C TYR A 42 -3.57 7.81 64.90
N PHE A 43 -4.39 8.67 65.51
CA PHE A 43 -5.51 9.31 64.83
C PHE A 43 -5.04 10.17 63.65
N VAL A 44 -3.97 10.95 63.83
CA VAL A 44 -3.39 11.78 62.76
C VAL A 44 -2.85 10.90 61.61
N LEU A 45 -2.08 9.86 61.92
CA LEU A 45 -1.56 8.92 60.93
C LEU A 45 -2.70 8.22 60.17
N SER A 46 -3.66 7.67 60.90
CA SER A 46 -4.78 6.91 60.35
C SER A 46 -5.68 7.78 59.46
N LYS A 47 -6.01 9.00 59.90
CA LYS A 47 -7.01 9.83 59.23
C LYS A 47 -6.45 10.79 58.19
N PHE A 48 -5.18 11.19 58.29
CA PHE A 48 -4.58 12.21 57.41
C PHE A 48 -3.43 11.67 56.57
N ILE A 49 -2.49 10.93 57.15
CA ILE A 49 -1.25 10.53 56.45
C ILE A 49 -1.48 9.31 55.56
N LEU A 50 -2.07 8.24 56.10
CA LEU A 50 -2.36 7.02 55.35
C LEU A 50 -3.28 7.22 54.13
N PRO A 51 -4.40 7.97 54.21
CA PRO A 51 -5.24 8.19 53.03
C PRO A 51 -4.50 8.94 51.93
N LYS A 52 -3.69 9.96 52.27
CA LYS A 52 -2.90 10.70 51.27
C LYS A 52 -1.88 9.81 50.55
N LEU A 53 -1.28 8.85 51.25
CA LEU A 53 -0.36 7.90 50.63
C LEU A 53 -1.10 6.87 49.76
N ALA A 54 -2.28 6.41 50.20
CA ALA A 54 -3.12 5.50 49.44
C ALA A 54 -3.61 6.14 48.13
N ASP A 55 -4.05 7.40 48.19
CA ASP A 55 -4.51 8.16 47.02
C ASP A 55 -3.44 8.21 45.92
N GLY A 56 -2.18 8.49 46.28
CA GLY A 56 -1.08 8.55 45.30
C GLY A 56 -0.73 7.19 44.68
N ILE A 57 -0.96 6.08 45.39
CA ILE A 57 -0.76 4.73 44.83
C ILE A 57 -1.90 4.40 43.85
N VAL A 58 -3.14 4.73 44.22
CA VAL A 58 -4.32 4.51 43.37
C VAL A 58 -4.23 5.36 42.09
N GLU A 59 -3.92 6.65 42.21
CA GLU A 59 -3.76 7.54 41.04
C GLU A 59 -2.72 7.02 40.06
N ARG A 60 -1.58 6.52 40.56
CA ARG A 60 -0.55 5.93 39.70
C ARG A 60 -1.01 4.63 39.05
N LYS A 61 -1.71 3.77 39.80
CA LYS A 61 -2.25 2.52 39.27
C LYS A 61 -3.27 2.80 38.16
N ASP A 62 -4.18 3.74 38.40
CA ASP A 62 -5.24 4.10 37.46
C ASP A 62 -4.63 4.70 36.19
N ARG A 63 -3.69 5.64 36.33
CA ARG A 63 -2.96 6.20 35.18
C ARG A 63 -2.22 5.15 34.37
N ILE A 64 -1.54 4.20 35.02
CA ILE A 64 -0.86 3.10 34.31
C ILE A 64 -1.87 2.22 33.57
N SER A 65 -3.03 1.95 34.18
CA SER A 65 -4.10 1.19 33.54
C SER A 65 -4.63 1.92 32.31
N ASP A 66 -4.94 3.21 32.44
CA ASP A 66 -5.44 4.04 31.35
C ASP A 66 -4.42 4.15 30.21
N ASP A 67 -3.14 4.35 30.54
CA ASP A 67 -2.05 4.40 29.55
C ASP A 67 -1.90 3.06 28.82
N LEU A 68 -2.03 1.93 29.54
CA LEU A 68 -1.97 0.59 28.95
C LEU A 68 -3.17 0.29 28.05
N ASP A 69 -4.37 0.65 28.48
CA ASP A 69 -5.60 0.48 27.71
C ASP A 69 -5.57 1.35 26.45
N SER A 70 -5.10 2.58 26.57
CA SER A 70 -4.89 3.48 25.43
C SER A 70 -3.85 2.91 24.46
N ALA A 71 -2.71 2.41 24.96
CA ALA A 71 -1.68 1.79 24.13
C ALA A 71 -2.20 0.54 23.41
N SER A 72 -2.95 -0.32 24.10
CA SER A 72 -3.57 -1.52 23.51
C SER A 72 -4.58 -1.16 22.42
N ARG A 73 -5.40 -0.13 22.64
CA ARG A 73 -6.31 0.38 21.61
C ARG A 73 -5.58 0.92 20.39
N MET A 74 -4.55 1.75 20.59
CA MET A 74 -3.75 2.30 19.50
C MET A 74 -3.03 1.19 18.72
N GLN A 75 -2.57 0.15 19.40
CA GLN A 75 -1.97 -1.02 18.76
C GLN A 75 -3.01 -1.76 17.91
N ALA A 76 -4.21 -2.02 18.44
CA ALA A 76 -5.27 -2.69 17.69
C ALA A 76 -5.70 -1.89 16.45
N GLU A 77 -5.84 -0.56 16.59
CA GLU A 77 -6.16 0.35 15.47
C GLU A 77 -5.04 0.34 14.42
N ALA A 78 -3.76 0.30 14.83
CA ALA A 78 -2.62 0.22 13.92
C ALA A 78 -2.58 -1.13 13.16
N GLU A 79 -2.82 -2.25 13.86
CA GLU A 79 -2.88 -3.58 13.25
C GLU A 79 -4.04 -3.69 12.24
N GLU A 80 -5.21 -3.12 12.57
CA GLU A 80 -6.34 -3.06 11.64
C GLU A 80 -6.02 -2.20 10.41
N ALA A 81 -5.40 -1.04 10.61
CA ALA A 81 -4.98 -0.15 9.53
C ALA A 81 -3.92 -0.81 8.63
N GLU A 82 -2.95 -1.52 9.20
CA GLU A 82 -1.92 -2.27 8.48
C GLU A 82 -2.56 -3.39 7.63
N LYS A 83 -3.49 -4.15 8.22
CA LYS A 83 -4.23 -5.20 7.51
C LYS A 83 -5.04 -4.60 6.35
N ALA A 84 -5.75 -3.51 6.57
CA ALA A 84 -6.52 -2.83 5.52
C ALA A 84 -5.61 -2.26 4.42
N TYR A 85 -4.43 -1.74 4.78
CA TYR A 85 -3.42 -1.26 3.83
C TYR A 85 -2.90 -2.41 2.96
N HIS A 86 -2.51 -3.53 3.55
CA HIS A 86 -2.03 -4.70 2.80
C HIS A 86 -3.11 -5.31 1.90
N GLN A 87 -4.37 -5.35 2.37
CA GLN A 87 -5.50 -5.76 1.53
C GLN A 87 -5.66 -4.85 0.32
N LYS A 88 -5.70 -3.53 0.52
CA LYS A 88 -5.79 -2.56 -0.59
C LYS A 88 -4.62 -2.67 -1.57
N LEU A 89 -3.41 -2.90 -1.08
CA LEU A 89 -2.23 -3.08 -1.92
C LEU A 89 -2.34 -4.36 -2.77
N ASN A 90 -2.78 -5.46 -2.17
CA ASN A 90 -2.98 -6.72 -2.88
C ASN A 90 -4.10 -6.61 -3.92
N ASP A 91 -5.23 -5.98 -3.57
CA ASP A 91 -6.33 -5.73 -4.48
C ASP A 91 -5.91 -4.84 -5.66
N ALA A 92 -5.12 -3.79 -5.40
CA ALA A 92 -4.59 -2.92 -6.44
C ALA A 92 -3.65 -3.68 -7.39
N ARG A 93 -2.77 -4.54 -6.86
CA ARG A 93 -1.88 -5.40 -7.67
C ARG A 93 -2.69 -6.40 -8.51
N ALA A 94 -3.70 -7.04 -7.93
CA ALA A 94 -4.57 -7.97 -8.64
C ALA A 94 -5.34 -7.26 -9.77
N LYS A 95 -5.89 -6.07 -9.50
CA LYS A 95 -6.56 -5.25 -10.52
C LYS A 95 -5.61 -4.85 -11.64
N ALA A 96 -4.39 -4.41 -11.32
CA ALA A 96 -3.39 -4.05 -12.32
C ALA A 96 -3.04 -5.24 -13.23
N HIS A 97 -2.84 -6.43 -12.65
CA HIS A 97 -2.61 -7.66 -13.42
C HIS A 97 -3.80 -8.00 -14.31
N ASN A 98 -5.02 -7.96 -13.78
CA ASN A 98 -6.22 -8.26 -14.56
C ASN A 98 -6.41 -7.28 -15.73
N VAL A 99 -6.17 -5.98 -15.50
CA VAL A 99 -6.23 -4.96 -16.57
C VAL A 99 -5.16 -5.20 -17.62
N ALA A 100 -3.93 -5.53 -17.21
CA ALA A 100 -2.85 -5.82 -18.14
C ALA A 100 -3.16 -7.05 -19.02
N GLU A 101 -3.64 -8.14 -18.42
CA GLU A 101 -4.01 -9.34 -19.16
C GLU A 101 -5.21 -9.12 -20.08
N ALA A 102 -6.28 -8.46 -19.61
CA ALA A 102 -7.43 -8.12 -20.43
C ALA A 102 -7.06 -7.21 -21.61
N THR A 103 -6.18 -6.24 -21.38
CA THR A 103 -5.68 -5.35 -22.45
C THR A 103 -4.87 -6.13 -23.48
N ARG A 104 -3.98 -7.04 -23.04
CA ARG A 104 -3.20 -7.88 -23.96
C ARG A 104 -4.10 -8.79 -24.80
N GLN A 105 -5.10 -9.39 -24.20
CA GLN A 105 -6.07 -10.23 -24.91
C GLN A 105 -6.84 -9.40 -25.95
N SER A 106 -7.40 -8.25 -25.54
CA SER A 106 -8.11 -7.35 -26.46
C SER A 106 -7.24 -6.89 -27.63
N ILE A 107 -5.98 -6.50 -27.38
CA ILE A 107 -5.05 -6.09 -28.44
C ILE A 107 -4.74 -7.25 -29.38
N ASN A 108 -4.53 -8.46 -28.86
CA ASN A 108 -4.26 -9.63 -29.71
C ASN A 108 -5.46 -9.99 -30.59
N ASP A 109 -6.68 -9.89 -30.05
CA ASP A 109 -7.91 -10.15 -30.79
C ASP A 109 -8.13 -9.11 -31.89
N GLU A 110 -7.93 -7.83 -31.56
CA GLU A 110 -8.03 -6.73 -32.52
C GLU A 110 -6.97 -6.84 -33.63
N LEU A 111 -5.72 -7.12 -33.25
CA LEU A 111 -4.63 -7.36 -34.20
C LEU A 111 -4.91 -8.56 -35.12
N SER A 112 -5.43 -9.66 -34.57
CA SER A 112 -5.79 -10.84 -35.38
C SER A 112 -6.91 -10.51 -36.36
N SER A 113 -7.90 -9.73 -35.95
CA SER A 113 -9.00 -9.29 -36.82
C SER A 113 -8.49 -8.37 -37.93
N GLU A 114 -7.60 -7.42 -37.60
CA GLU A 114 -7.06 -6.48 -38.56
C GLU A 114 -6.11 -7.16 -39.57
N ILE A 115 -5.28 -8.10 -39.11
CA ILE A 115 -4.47 -8.95 -40.01
C ILE A 115 -5.37 -9.73 -40.96
N ALA A 116 -6.42 -10.39 -40.46
CA ALA A 116 -7.34 -11.16 -41.31
C ALA A 116 -8.07 -10.27 -42.34
N ALA A 117 -8.44 -9.05 -41.95
CA ALA A 117 -9.05 -8.08 -42.86
C ALA A 117 -8.05 -7.59 -43.93
N ALA A 118 -6.81 -7.30 -43.53
CA ALA A 118 -5.73 -6.90 -44.43
C ALA A 118 -5.39 -8.01 -45.44
N ASP A 119 -5.29 -9.26 -45.00
CA ASP A 119 -5.04 -10.42 -45.87
C ASP A 119 -6.17 -10.59 -46.91
N LEU A 120 -7.42 -10.40 -46.49
CA LEU A 120 -8.56 -10.48 -47.40
C LEU A 120 -8.58 -9.33 -48.42
N GLN A 121 -8.16 -8.13 -48.05
CA GLN A 121 -7.99 -7.02 -48.98
C GLN A 121 -6.83 -7.28 -49.96
N ALA A 122 -5.69 -7.73 -49.46
CA ALA A 122 -4.53 -8.09 -50.28
C ALA A 122 -4.87 -9.18 -51.29
N ALA A 123 -5.63 -10.21 -50.90
CA ALA A 123 -6.07 -11.26 -51.80
C ALA A 123 -6.98 -10.72 -52.93
N LYS A 124 -7.92 -9.82 -52.62
CA LYS A 124 -8.77 -9.17 -53.62
C LYS A 124 -7.98 -8.30 -54.59
N GLU A 125 -7.02 -7.54 -54.08
CA GLU A 125 -6.15 -6.72 -54.92
C GLU A 125 -5.27 -7.57 -55.83
N ALA A 126 -4.76 -8.70 -55.32
CA ALA A 126 -4.00 -9.66 -56.12
C ALA A 126 -4.85 -10.25 -57.26
N GLU A 127 -6.07 -10.70 -56.96
CA GLU A 127 -7.00 -11.23 -57.97
C GLU A 127 -7.36 -10.18 -59.05
N ALA A 128 -7.60 -8.92 -58.63
CA ALA A 128 -7.87 -7.83 -59.54
C ALA A 128 -6.64 -7.50 -60.42
N ALA A 129 -5.43 -7.55 -59.84
CA ALA A 129 -4.19 -7.36 -60.57
C ALA A 129 -3.95 -8.49 -61.58
N GLU A 130 -4.19 -9.75 -61.21
CA GLU A 130 -4.10 -10.91 -62.11
C GLU A 130 -5.06 -10.78 -63.29
N THR A 131 -6.31 -10.41 -63.01
CA THR A 131 -7.33 -10.18 -64.06
C THR A 131 -6.90 -9.06 -65.02
N ARG A 132 -6.34 -7.97 -64.48
CA ARG A 132 -5.83 -6.85 -65.30
C ARG A 132 -4.64 -7.27 -66.15
N ILE A 133 -3.72 -8.06 -65.60
CA ILE A 133 -2.54 -8.58 -66.33
C ILE A 133 -3.00 -9.52 -67.45
N ALA A 134 -3.96 -10.40 -67.19
CA ALA A 134 -4.52 -11.30 -68.20
C ALA A 134 -5.14 -10.51 -69.37
N GLY A 135 -5.96 -9.50 -69.07
CA GLY A 135 -6.56 -8.64 -70.10
C GLY A 135 -5.53 -7.82 -70.88
N LEU A 136 -4.46 -7.33 -70.23
CA LEU A 136 -3.36 -6.65 -70.92
C LEU A 136 -2.60 -7.61 -71.84
N ARG A 137 -2.39 -8.86 -71.41
CA ARG A 137 -1.72 -9.89 -72.23
C ARG A 137 -2.53 -10.21 -73.47
N GLU A 138 -3.84 -10.38 -73.35
CA GLU A 138 -4.73 -10.63 -74.49
C GLU A 138 -4.71 -9.47 -75.49
N LYS A 139 -4.83 -8.23 -75.01
CA LYS A 139 -4.73 -7.03 -75.86
C LYS A 139 -3.37 -6.92 -76.54
N ALA A 140 -2.27 -7.22 -75.83
CA ALA A 140 -0.94 -7.20 -76.41
C ALA A 140 -0.79 -8.24 -77.54
N LEU A 141 -1.31 -9.46 -77.35
CA LEU A 141 -1.30 -10.49 -78.38
C LEU A 141 -2.13 -10.08 -79.62
N ALA A 142 -3.32 -9.50 -79.43
CA ALA A 142 -4.14 -9.00 -80.53
C ALA A 142 -3.47 -7.84 -81.29
N ASN A 143 -2.78 -6.95 -80.58
CA ASN A 143 -2.01 -5.86 -81.19
C ASN A 143 -0.84 -6.41 -82.01
N VAL A 144 -0.15 -7.45 -81.54
CA VAL A 144 0.93 -8.11 -82.31
C VAL A 144 0.40 -8.70 -83.62
N GLU A 145 -0.76 -9.38 -83.59
CA GLU A 145 -1.38 -9.92 -84.82
C GLU A 145 -1.78 -8.82 -85.80
N THR A 146 -2.28 -7.70 -85.28
CA THR A 146 -2.64 -6.52 -86.09
C THR A 146 -1.40 -5.90 -86.73
N ILE A 147 -0.35 -5.61 -85.95
CA ILE A 147 0.91 -5.04 -86.44
C ILE A 147 1.55 -5.98 -87.46
N ALA A 148 1.56 -7.30 -87.22
CA ALA A 148 2.09 -8.29 -88.16
C ALA A 148 1.31 -8.31 -89.47
N SER A 149 -0.03 -8.22 -89.41
CA SER A 149 -0.87 -8.15 -90.61
C SER A 149 -0.63 -6.86 -91.41
N GLU A 150 -0.53 -5.72 -90.73
CA GLU A 150 -0.25 -4.42 -91.36
C GLU A 150 1.14 -4.38 -92.01
N THR A 151 2.18 -4.87 -91.31
CA THR A 151 3.53 -4.97 -91.87
C THR A 151 3.58 -5.94 -93.06
N ALA A 152 2.88 -7.08 -93.01
CA ALA A 152 2.80 -7.99 -94.15
C ALA A 152 2.13 -7.35 -95.38
N ILE A 153 1.06 -6.56 -95.20
CA ILE A 153 0.41 -5.80 -96.29
C ILE A 153 1.41 -4.81 -96.92
N GLU A 154 2.13 -4.04 -96.10
CA GLU A 154 3.11 -3.06 -96.59
C GLU A 154 4.28 -3.74 -97.31
N ILE A 155 4.78 -4.88 -96.82
CA ILE A 155 5.83 -5.67 -97.50
C ILE A 155 5.34 -6.18 -98.86
N VAL A 156 4.13 -6.74 -98.95
CA VAL A 156 3.56 -7.25 -100.21
C VAL A 156 3.34 -6.12 -101.21
N LYS A 157 2.86 -4.96 -100.75
CA LYS A 157 2.69 -3.76 -101.57
C LYS A 157 4.02 -3.26 -102.13
N ALA A 158 5.07 -3.23 -101.31
CA ALA A 158 6.42 -2.85 -101.73
C ALA A 158 7.03 -3.83 -102.77
N LEU A 159 6.74 -5.13 -102.68
CA LEU A 159 7.29 -6.15 -103.57
C LEU A 159 6.50 -6.35 -104.87
N THR A 160 5.17 -6.18 -104.85
CA THR A 160 4.30 -6.52 -105.99
C THR A 160 3.64 -5.33 -106.68
N ASN A 161 3.76 -4.11 -106.12
CA ASN A 161 3.08 -2.89 -106.59
C ASN A 161 1.55 -3.04 -106.73
N LYS A 162 0.94 -4.04 -106.08
CA LYS A 162 -0.51 -4.28 -106.03
C LYS A 162 -1.02 -4.09 -104.61
N THR A 163 -2.24 -3.56 -104.48
CA THR A 163 -2.90 -3.37 -103.18
C THR A 163 -3.66 -4.64 -102.79
N THR A 164 -3.16 -5.35 -101.78
CA THR A 164 -3.86 -6.48 -101.13
C THR A 164 -4.57 -6.01 -99.86
N THR A 165 -5.75 -6.57 -99.60
CA THR A 165 -6.55 -6.25 -98.40
C THR A 165 -6.26 -7.22 -97.25
N ALA A 166 -6.45 -6.77 -96.01
CA ALA A 166 -6.22 -7.58 -94.80
C ALA A 166 -7.06 -8.88 -94.75
N ALA A 167 -8.19 -8.93 -95.47
CA ALA A 167 -9.01 -10.14 -95.61
C ALA A 167 -8.37 -11.20 -96.53
N GLN A 168 -7.66 -10.78 -97.59
CA GLN A 168 -7.00 -11.68 -98.54
C GLN A 168 -5.72 -12.30 -97.97
N LEU A 169 -4.97 -11.56 -97.15
CA LEU A 169 -3.81 -12.08 -96.43
C LEU A 169 -4.21 -13.07 -95.33
N ARG A 170 -5.26 -12.78 -94.54
CA ARG A 170 -5.78 -13.71 -93.53
C ARG A 170 -6.32 -15.02 -94.12
N ALA A 171 -6.91 -14.97 -95.32
CA ALA A 171 -7.36 -16.17 -96.03
C ALA A 171 -6.21 -17.06 -96.55
N ALA A 172 -5.00 -16.50 -96.71
CA ALA A 172 -3.82 -17.21 -97.18
C ALA A 172 -2.94 -17.75 -96.03
N MET A 173 -3.12 -17.26 -94.80
CA MET A 173 -2.37 -17.68 -93.59
C MET A 173 -3.09 -18.73 -92.75
N LYS A 174 -4.32 -19.11 -93.11
CA LYS A 174 -5.11 -20.17 -92.48
C LYS A 174 -4.88 -21.49 -93.20
#